data_AF-A0A1U6IVL8-F1
#
_entry.id   AF-A0A1U6IVL8-F1
#
_cell.length_a   1.000
_cell.length_b   1.000
_cell.length_c   1.000
_cell.angle_alpha   90.00
_cell.angle_beta   90.00
_cell.angle_gamma   90.00
#
_symmetry.space_group_name_H-M   'P 1'
#
loop_
_entity.id
_entity.type
_entity.pdbx_description
1 polymer ?
#
loop_
_entity_poly.entity_id
_entity_poly.type
_entity_poly.pdbx_seq_one_letter_code
_entity_poly.pdbx_strand_id
1 'polypeptide(L)'
;MCEPTLGIYWCQFDWQSFATLTSGGLAVGAAVIVGMRQLAITNRQNDILEKQADIAAGQLALEQLALRHDLFDRRHEVFERTRDFLLHILQHAEEPTVEINRAFVTATGMSRFLFRPEVHEKLDEIWRTAVAYGALKDEMERTYLLSGHYGDGNPERERDILLMISEYHRGLADIFGDEMKLTAA
;
A
#
# COMPACT_ATOMS: atom_id res chain seq x y z
N MET A 1 41.72 48.54 -69.69
CA MET A 1 42.86 49.46 -69.48
C MET A 1 42.44 50.48 -68.46
N CYS A 2 43.04 50.46 -67.26
CA CYS A 2 42.84 51.48 -66.22
C CYS A 2 44.21 52.06 -65.87
N GLU A 3 44.38 53.36 -66.03
CA GLU A 3 45.56 54.12 -65.62
C GLU A 3 45.53 54.44 -64.12
N PRO A 4 46.69 54.52 -63.44
CA PRO A 4 46.77 54.85 -62.03
C PRO A 4 46.89 56.36 -61.84
N THR A 5 45.86 56.99 -61.29
CA THR A 5 46.00 58.30 -60.63
C THR A 5 45.74 58.11 -59.15
N LEU A 6 46.53 58.81 -58.33
CA LEU A 6 46.49 58.84 -56.86
C LEU A 6 45.07 59.09 -56.34
N GLY A 7 44.34 58.01 -56.16
CA GLY A 7 42.98 57.96 -55.70
C GLY A 7 42.70 56.50 -55.40
N ILE A 8 42.24 56.23 -54.18
CA ILE A 8 41.92 54.91 -53.62
C ILE A 8 41.46 53.94 -54.73
N TYR A 9 42.12 52.79 -54.88
CA TYR A 9 41.87 51.80 -55.94
C TYR A 9 40.47 51.15 -55.82
N TRP A 10 39.44 51.84 -56.31
CA TRP A 10 38.06 51.33 -56.34
C TRP A 10 37.87 50.16 -57.32
N CYS A 11 38.76 49.96 -58.29
CA CYS A 11 38.67 48.87 -59.28
C CYS A 11 39.14 47.50 -58.77
N GLN A 12 39.70 47.40 -57.56
CA GLN A 12 39.96 46.12 -56.88
C GLN A 12 38.80 45.70 -55.96
N PHE A 13 37.75 46.53 -55.85
CA PHE A 13 36.54 46.17 -55.14
C PHE A 13 35.70 45.23 -56.02
N ASP A 14 36.07 43.95 -55.99
CA ASP A 14 35.34 42.89 -56.66
C ASP A 14 33.97 42.70 -55.99
N TRP A 15 32.92 43.09 -56.71
CA TRP A 15 31.54 42.95 -56.25
C TRP A 15 31.20 41.50 -55.89
N GLN A 16 31.87 40.54 -56.53
CA GLN A 16 31.72 39.12 -56.24
C GLN A 16 32.27 38.76 -54.84
N SER A 17 33.44 39.28 -54.47
CA SER A 17 34.00 39.15 -53.12
C SER A 17 33.14 39.81 -52.03
N PHE A 18 32.54 40.98 -52.31
CA PHE A 18 31.57 41.62 -51.41
C PHE A 18 30.27 40.80 -51.26
N ALA A 19 29.77 40.22 -52.35
CA ALA A 19 28.59 39.34 -52.35
C ALA A 19 28.84 38.04 -51.56
N THR A 20 30.04 37.46 -51.65
CA THR A 20 30.42 36.27 -50.86
C THR A 20 30.54 36.59 -49.38
N LEU A 21 31.10 37.74 -49.02
CA LEU A 21 31.22 38.17 -47.62
C LEU A 21 29.84 38.48 -47.01
N THR A 22 28.95 39.14 -47.75
CA THR A 22 27.60 39.46 -47.29
C THR A 22 26.71 38.21 -47.18
N SER A 23 26.77 37.29 -48.15
CA SER A 23 26.06 35.99 -48.05
C SER A 23 26.59 35.11 -46.92
N GLY A 24 27.91 35.05 -46.71
CA GLY A 24 28.52 34.36 -45.57
C GLY A 24 28.12 34.98 -44.23
N GLY A 25 28.13 36.31 -44.12
CA GLY A 25 27.69 37.03 -42.93
C GLY A 25 26.21 36.81 -42.60
N LEU A 26 25.34 36.83 -43.62
CA LEU A 26 23.91 36.52 -43.45
C LEU A 26 23.68 35.05 -43.04
N ALA A 27 24.45 34.11 -43.59
CA ALA A 27 24.36 32.69 -43.22
C ALA A 27 24.76 32.45 -41.76
N VAL A 28 25.84 33.06 -41.29
CA VAL A 28 26.27 32.98 -39.88
C VAL A 28 25.24 33.65 -38.97
N GLY A 29 24.73 34.84 -39.35
CA GLY A 29 23.69 35.53 -38.60
C GLY A 29 22.40 34.70 -38.47
N ALA A 30 21.95 34.08 -39.56
CA ALA A 30 20.80 33.18 -39.55
C ALA A 30 21.04 31.95 -38.67
N ALA A 31 22.22 31.34 -38.73
CA ALA A 31 22.58 30.18 -37.90
C ALA A 31 22.58 30.52 -36.39
N VAL A 32 23.09 31.70 -36.01
CA VAL A 32 23.05 32.17 -34.62
C VAL A 32 21.62 32.37 -34.13
N ILE A 33 20.76 33.00 -34.95
CA ILE A 33 19.34 33.21 -34.59
C ILE A 33 18.62 31.87 -34.41
N VAL A 34 18.86 30.89 -35.28
CA VAL A 34 18.29 29.54 -35.17
C VAL A 34 18.81 28.84 -33.91
N GLY A 35 20.12 28.91 -33.63
CA GLY A 35 20.71 28.33 -32.42
C GLY A 35 20.15 28.90 -31.12
N MET A 36 19.97 30.23 -31.05
CA MET A 36 19.35 30.86 -29.88
C MET A 36 17.89 30.45 -29.68
N ARG A 37 17.12 30.32 -30.78
CA ARG A 37 15.74 29.80 -30.72
C ARG A 37 15.71 28.35 -30.25
N GLN A 38 16.65 27.53 -30.69
CA GLN A 38 16.75 26.13 -30.30
C GLN A 38 17.11 25.99 -28.81
N LEU A 39 18.04 26.79 -28.28
CA LEU A 39 18.35 26.84 -26.85
C LEU A 39 17.15 27.26 -25.99
N ALA A 40 16.37 28.25 -26.45
CA ALA A 40 15.14 28.65 -25.75
C ALA A 40 14.10 27.53 -25.69
N ILE A 41 14.02 26.69 -26.73
CA ILE A 41 13.15 25.50 -26.76
C ILE A 41 13.69 24.43 -25.81
N THR A 42 14.99 24.14 -25.85
CA THR A 42 15.63 23.16 -24.96
C THR A 42 15.44 23.53 -23.49
N ASN A 43 15.60 24.80 -23.12
CA ASN A 43 15.37 25.26 -21.75
C ASN A 43 13.91 25.04 -21.31
N ARG A 44 12.93 25.24 -22.21
CA ARG A 44 11.52 24.96 -21.92
C ARG A 44 11.24 23.47 -21.80
N GLN A 45 11.89 22.63 -22.61
CA GLN A 45 11.76 21.17 -22.51
C GLN A 45 12.33 20.65 -21.18
N ASN A 46 13.44 21.23 -20.69
CA ASN A 46 14.00 20.86 -19.39
C ASN A 46 13.06 21.20 -18.23
N ASP A 47 12.44 22.39 -18.22
CA ASP A 47 11.43 22.78 -17.20
C ASP A 47 10.18 21.87 -17.24
N ILE A 48 9.76 21.43 -18.43
CA ILE A 48 8.66 20.46 -18.57
C ILE A 48 9.07 19.09 -18.02
N LEU A 49 10.28 18.61 -18.31
CA LEU A 49 10.77 17.34 -17.81
C LEU A 49 10.92 17.35 -16.28
N GLU A 50 11.40 18.45 -15.71
CA GLU A 50 11.47 18.65 -14.25
C GLU A 50 10.08 18.58 -13.62
N LYS A 51 9.10 19.31 -14.16
CA LYS A 51 7.70 19.24 -13.70
C LYS A 51 7.10 17.84 -13.84
N GLN A 52 7.43 17.11 -14.92
CA GLN A 52 6.96 15.73 -15.10
C GLN A 52 7.60 14.77 -14.10
N ALA A 53 8.87 14.98 -13.74
CA ALA A 53 9.54 14.20 -12.70
C ALA A 53 8.90 14.43 -11.32
N ASP A 54 8.57 15.69 -10.98
CA ASP A 54 7.88 16.02 -9.73
C ASP A 54 6.48 15.40 -9.66
N ILE A 55 5.72 15.44 -10.76
CA ILE A 55 4.40 14.80 -10.84
C ILE A 55 4.52 13.29 -10.66
N ALA A 56 5.48 12.65 -11.35
CA ALA A 56 5.70 11.20 -11.23
C ALA A 56 6.11 10.80 -9.80
N ALA A 57 6.95 11.60 -9.14
CA ALA A 57 7.32 11.39 -7.74
C ALA A 57 6.11 11.53 -6.80
N GLY A 58 5.26 12.53 -7.04
CA GLY A 58 4.01 12.70 -6.31
C GLY A 58 3.04 11.53 -6.49
N GLN A 59 2.89 11.03 -7.72
CA GLN A 59 2.05 9.87 -8.03
C GLN A 59 2.55 8.60 -7.32
N LEU A 60 3.85 8.35 -7.34
CA LEU A 60 4.46 7.21 -6.64
C LEU A 60 4.20 7.28 -5.12
N ALA A 61 4.33 8.47 -4.52
CA ALA A 61 4.05 8.65 -3.09
C ALA A 61 2.57 8.38 -2.75
N LEU A 62 1.65 8.82 -3.61
CA LEU A 62 0.21 8.55 -3.45
C LEU A 62 -0.12 7.06 -3.60
N GLU A 63 0.47 6.37 -4.58
CA GLU A 63 0.29 4.93 -4.78
C GLU A 63 0.81 4.14 -3.57
N GLN A 64 1.98 4.51 -3.04
CA GLN A 64 2.51 3.89 -1.83
C GLN A 64 1.59 4.10 -0.62
N LEU A 65 1.02 5.30 -0.47
CA LEU A 65 0.06 5.60 0.59
C LEU A 65 -1.22 4.76 0.43
N ALA A 66 -1.75 4.66 -0.78
CA ALA A 66 -2.93 3.87 -1.09
C ALA A 66 -2.70 2.38 -0.79
N LEU A 67 -1.56 1.81 -1.20
CA LEU A 67 -1.21 0.42 -0.90
C LEU A 67 -1.09 0.17 0.61
N ARG A 68 -0.54 1.12 1.37
CA ARG A 68 -0.45 1.03 2.83
C ARG A 68 -1.84 1.05 3.47
N HIS A 69 -2.73 1.91 2.98
CA HIS A 69 -4.12 1.99 3.44
C HIS A 69 -4.87 0.68 3.15
N ASP A 70 -4.79 0.16 1.92
CA ASP A 70 -5.43 -1.09 1.53
C ASP A 70 -4.95 -2.28 2.38
N LEU A 71 -3.65 -2.34 2.68
CA LEU A 71 -3.10 -3.37 3.55
C LEU A 71 -3.64 -3.24 4.97
N PHE A 72 -3.73 -2.01 5.49
CA PHE A 72 -4.29 -1.74 6.81
C PHE A 72 -5.76 -2.17 6.89
N ASP A 73 -6.59 -1.81 5.91
CA ASP A 73 -8.01 -2.18 5.88
C ASP A 73 -8.20 -3.69 5.90
N ARG A 74 -7.42 -4.42 5.10
CA ARG A 74 -7.45 -5.89 5.08
C ARG A 74 -7.05 -6.51 6.41
N ARG A 75 -6.03 -5.95 7.08
CA ARG A 75 -5.62 -6.40 8.42
C ARG A 75 -6.69 -6.09 9.47
N HIS A 76 -7.26 -4.90 9.41
CA HIS A 76 -8.34 -4.48 10.30
C HIS A 76 -9.58 -5.36 10.15
N GLU A 77 -9.92 -5.78 8.93
CA GLU A 77 -11.02 -6.74 8.75
C GLU A 77 -10.77 -8.05 9.50
N VAL A 78 -9.58 -8.64 9.41
CA VAL A 78 -9.26 -9.88 10.15
C VAL A 78 -9.36 -9.69 11.66
N PHE A 79 -8.89 -8.54 12.16
CA PHE A 79 -9.03 -8.16 13.57
C PHE A 79 -10.50 -8.11 14.00
N GLU A 80 -11.35 -7.38 13.27
CA GLU A 80 -12.77 -7.24 13.61
C GLU A 80 -13.50 -8.59 13.53
N ARG A 81 -13.25 -9.44 12.53
CA ARG A 81 -13.86 -10.78 12.47
C ARG A 81 -13.48 -11.65 13.67
N THR A 82 -12.23 -11.56 14.11
CA THR A 82 -11.76 -12.29 15.30
C THR A 82 -12.41 -11.76 16.56
N ARG A 83 -12.51 -10.43 16.70
CA ARG A 83 -13.18 -9.77 17.82
C ARG A 83 -14.64 -10.16 17.90
N ASP A 84 -15.38 -10.07 16.80
CA ASP A 84 -16.81 -10.43 16.74
C ASP A 84 -17.03 -11.90 17.12
N PHE A 85 -16.18 -12.79 16.62
CA PHE A 85 -16.20 -14.21 16.96
C PHE A 85 -16.05 -14.46 18.46
N LEU A 86 -15.00 -13.91 19.08
CA LEU A 86 -14.74 -14.05 20.51
C LEU A 86 -15.84 -13.40 21.36
N LEU A 87 -16.27 -12.20 20.97
CA LEU A 87 -17.30 -11.45 21.68
C LEU A 87 -18.64 -12.19 21.66
N HIS A 88 -19.00 -12.83 20.55
CA HIS A 88 -20.23 -13.60 20.46
C HIS A 88 -20.24 -14.77 21.46
N ILE A 89 -19.15 -15.53 21.55
CA ILE A 89 -19.03 -16.64 22.51
C ILE A 89 -19.17 -16.10 23.94
N LEU A 90 -18.50 -14.99 24.26
CA LEU A 90 -18.52 -14.40 25.60
C LEU A 90 -19.87 -13.79 25.99
N GLN A 91 -20.61 -13.22 25.03
CA GLN A 91 -21.91 -12.58 25.29
C GLN A 91 -23.04 -13.59 25.44
N HIS A 92 -23.00 -14.67 24.65
CA HIS A 92 -24.10 -15.63 24.58
C HIS A 92 -23.83 -16.92 25.35
N ALA A 93 -22.56 -17.23 25.68
CA ALA A 93 -22.16 -18.53 26.26
C ALA A 93 -22.70 -19.73 25.44
N GLU A 94 -22.68 -19.54 24.12
CA GLU A 94 -23.18 -20.45 23.10
C GLU A 94 -22.19 -20.51 21.93
N GLU A 95 -22.36 -21.49 21.04
CA GLU A 95 -21.58 -21.56 19.81
C GLU A 95 -21.90 -20.39 18.87
N PRO A 96 -20.89 -19.84 18.16
CA PRO A 96 -21.14 -18.80 17.18
C PRO A 96 -22.08 -19.26 16.06
N THR A 97 -22.86 -18.31 15.53
CA THR A 97 -23.66 -18.57 14.33
C THR A 97 -22.79 -19.01 13.15
N VAL A 98 -23.39 -19.71 12.19
CA VAL A 98 -22.69 -20.22 11.00
C VAL A 98 -22.01 -19.07 10.23
N GLU A 99 -22.64 -17.91 10.18
CA GLU A 99 -22.11 -16.72 9.51
C GLU A 99 -20.85 -16.20 10.21
N ILE A 100 -20.87 -16.09 11.55
CA ILE A 100 -19.73 -15.63 12.36
C ILE A 100 -18.58 -16.64 12.27
N ASN A 101 -18.90 -17.93 12.40
CA ASN A 101 -17.94 -19.02 12.21
C ASN A 101 -17.26 -18.96 10.85
N ARG A 102 -18.04 -18.85 9.75
CA ARG A 102 -17.50 -18.79 8.39
C ARG A 102 -16.63 -17.54 8.19
N ALA A 103 -17.07 -16.39 8.70
CA ALA A 103 -16.31 -15.15 8.60
C ALA A 103 -14.96 -15.26 9.32
N PHE A 104 -14.95 -15.82 10.52
CA PHE A 104 -13.73 -16.06 11.28
C PHE A 104 -12.77 -17.04 10.58
N VAL A 105 -13.26 -18.20 10.12
CA VAL A 105 -12.42 -19.17 9.38
C VAL A 105 -11.82 -18.56 8.12
N THR A 106 -12.59 -17.75 7.39
CA THR A 106 -12.11 -17.04 6.20
C THR A 106 -11.00 -16.04 6.57
N ALA A 107 -11.21 -15.26 7.65
CA ALA A 107 -10.23 -14.31 8.15
C ALA A 107 -8.93 -14.99 8.62
N THR A 108 -9.02 -16.14 9.28
CA THR A 108 -7.86 -16.98 9.67
C THR A 108 -7.11 -17.52 8.45
N GLY A 109 -7.81 -17.81 7.35
CA GLY A 109 -7.17 -18.16 6.08
C GLY A 109 -6.39 -16.99 5.47
N MET A 110 -6.96 -15.79 5.50
CA MET A 110 -6.32 -14.56 5.01
C MET A 110 -5.12 -14.15 5.86
N SER A 111 -5.14 -14.42 7.17
CA SER A 111 -4.10 -13.98 8.08
C SER A 111 -2.70 -14.51 7.72
N ARG A 112 -2.63 -15.69 7.10
CA ARG A 112 -1.39 -16.29 6.57
C ARG A 112 -0.61 -15.40 5.61
N PHE A 113 -1.30 -14.52 4.90
CA PHE A 113 -0.70 -13.63 3.89
C PHE A 113 -0.54 -12.20 4.40
N LEU A 114 -1.34 -11.80 5.39
CA LEU A 114 -1.42 -10.42 5.87
C LEU A 114 -0.53 -10.15 7.08
N PHE A 115 -0.25 -11.18 7.88
CA PHE A 115 0.46 -11.07 9.16
C PHE A 115 1.64 -12.03 9.23
N ARG A 116 2.47 -11.86 10.26
CA ARG A 116 3.49 -12.83 10.60
C ARG A 116 2.89 -14.18 11.05
N PRO A 117 3.64 -15.30 10.93
CA PRO A 117 3.13 -16.64 11.24
C PRO A 117 2.57 -16.78 12.66
N GLU A 118 3.11 -16.06 13.63
CA GLU A 118 2.70 -16.13 15.03
C GLU A 118 1.24 -15.69 15.22
N VAL A 119 0.79 -14.70 14.45
CA VAL A 119 -0.62 -14.25 14.49
C VAL A 119 -1.53 -15.38 13.99
N HIS A 120 -1.16 -16.03 12.88
CA HIS A 120 -1.93 -17.14 12.34
C HIS A 120 -2.00 -18.32 13.31
N GLU A 121 -0.88 -18.68 13.94
CA GLU A 121 -0.83 -19.73 14.96
C GLU A 121 -1.74 -19.41 16.15
N LYS A 122 -1.78 -18.15 16.59
CA LYS A 122 -2.69 -17.72 17.67
C LYS A 122 -4.16 -17.75 17.27
N LEU A 123 -4.50 -17.39 16.03
CA LEU A 123 -5.87 -17.52 15.53
C LEU A 123 -6.31 -18.99 15.42
N ASP A 124 -5.40 -19.89 15.06
CA ASP A 124 -5.66 -21.34 15.04
C ASP A 124 -5.83 -21.91 16.47
N GLU A 125 -5.05 -21.41 17.43
CA GLU A 125 -5.22 -21.74 18.86
C GLU A 125 -6.61 -21.32 19.36
N ILE A 126 -7.03 -20.07 19.08
CA ILE A 126 -8.37 -19.56 19.38
C ILE A 126 -9.45 -20.45 18.76
N TRP A 127 -9.30 -20.83 17.49
CA TRP A 127 -10.24 -21.69 16.80
C TRP A 127 -10.40 -23.04 17.51
N ARG A 128 -9.29 -23.69 17.86
CA ARG A 128 -9.31 -24.99 18.56
C ARG A 128 -9.96 -24.88 19.94
N THR A 129 -9.69 -23.80 20.68
CA THR A 129 -10.35 -23.54 21.97
C THR A 129 -11.86 -23.38 21.80
N ALA A 130 -12.32 -22.66 20.79
CA ALA A 130 -13.75 -22.49 20.51
C ALA A 130 -14.43 -23.79 20.06
N VAL A 131 -13.77 -24.61 19.25
CA VAL A 131 -14.29 -25.94 18.88
C VAL A 131 -14.38 -26.86 20.10
N ALA A 132 -13.38 -26.82 20.99
CA ALA A 132 -13.40 -27.58 22.24
C ALA A 132 -14.54 -27.11 23.17
N TYR A 133 -14.82 -25.80 23.21
CA TYR A 133 -15.97 -25.24 23.91
C TYR A 133 -17.29 -25.81 23.38
N GLY A 134 -17.51 -25.76 22.06
CA GLY A 134 -18.71 -26.30 21.43
C GLY A 134 -18.94 -27.78 21.71
N ALA A 135 -17.89 -28.59 21.55
CA ALA A 135 -17.94 -30.02 21.87
C ALA A 135 -18.30 -30.31 23.34
N LEU A 136 -17.82 -29.47 24.27
CA LEU A 136 -18.17 -29.60 25.69
C LEU A 136 -19.64 -29.23 25.95
N LYS A 137 -20.19 -28.20 25.29
CA LYS A 137 -21.61 -27.84 25.39
C LYS A 137 -22.51 -28.98 24.92
N ASP A 138 -22.18 -29.58 23.78
CA ASP A 138 -22.87 -30.76 23.25
C ASP A 138 -22.84 -31.94 24.24
N GLU A 139 -21.69 -32.19 24.86
CA GLU A 139 -21.54 -33.26 25.88
C GLU A 139 -22.39 -32.98 27.12
N MET A 140 -22.35 -31.74 27.61
CA MET A 140 -23.14 -31.29 28.76
C MET A 140 -24.63 -31.40 28.51
N GLU A 141 -25.11 -30.96 27.35
CA GLU A 141 -26.52 -31.06 26.96
C GLU A 141 -26.98 -32.53 26.89
N ARG A 142 -26.21 -33.38 26.20
CA ARG A 142 -26.52 -34.82 26.11
C ARG A 142 -26.57 -35.47 27.49
N THR A 143 -25.61 -35.15 28.36
CA THR A 143 -25.55 -35.70 29.73
C THR A 143 -26.74 -35.25 30.56
N TYR A 144 -27.12 -33.97 30.44
CA TYR A 144 -28.29 -33.42 31.12
C TYR A 144 -29.58 -34.10 30.69
N LEU A 145 -29.77 -34.29 29.38
CA LEU A 145 -30.94 -34.99 28.83
C LEU A 145 -31.03 -36.44 29.30
N LEU A 146 -29.90 -37.13 29.49
CA LEU A 146 -29.86 -38.54 29.90
C LEU A 146 -29.97 -38.74 31.41
N SER A 147 -29.30 -37.90 32.20
CA SER A 147 -29.06 -38.14 33.63
C SER A 147 -29.56 -37.03 34.56
N GLY A 148 -30.02 -35.90 34.01
CA GLY A 148 -30.52 -34.75 34.79
C GLY A 148 -29.44 -33.92 35.48
N HIS A 149 -28.16 -34.11 35.11
CA HIS A 149 -27.02 -33.31 35.58
C HIS A 149 -26.03 -33.06 34.43
N TYR A 150 -25.13 -32.08 34.56
CA TYR A 150 -24.22 -31.67 33.48
C TYR A 150 -22.92 -32.50 33.37
N GLY A 151 -22.81 -33.60 34.11
CA GLY A 151 -21.57 -34.34 34.29
C GLY A 151 -20.65 -33.74 35.37
N ASP A 152 -19.90 -34.59 36.07
CA ASP A 152 -18.97 -34.16 37.11
C ASP A 152 -17.74 -33.48 36.49
N GLY A 153 -17.49 -32.22 36.85
CA GLY A 153 -16.33 -31.44 36.36
C GLY A 153 -16.57 -30.66 35.06
N ASN A 154 -17.67 -30.90 34.34
CA ASN A 154 -17.94 -30.22 33.08
C ASN A 154 -18.23 -28.72 33.25
N PRO A 155 -19.03 -28.26 34.24
CA PRO A 155 -19.22 -26.83 34.49
C PRO A 155 -17.91 -26.09 34.80
N GLU A 156 -16.98 -26.72 35.52
CA GLU A 156 -15.66 -26.17 35.81
C GLU A 156 -14.83 -26.04 34.54
N ARG A 157 -14.83 -27.08 33.69
CA ARG A 157 -14.16 -27.06 32.38
C ARG A 157 -14.75 -25.97 31.46
N GLU A 158 -16.07 -25.80 31.45
CA GLU A 158 -16.74 -24.74 30.68
C GLU A 158 -16.25 -23.37 31.12
N ARG A 159 -16.24 -23.13 32.43
CA ARG A 159 -15.74 -21.89 33.02
C ARG A 159 -14.28 -21.64 32.64
N ASP A 160 -13.41 -22.64 32.75
CA ASP A 160 -11.99 -22.50 32.47
C ASP A 160 -11.74 -22.19 30.98
N ILE A 161 -12.52 -22.79 30.07
CA ILE A 161 -12.48 -22.45 28.64
C ILE A 161 -12.96 -21.02 28.38
N LEU A 162 -14.05 -20.60 28.99
CA LEU A 162 -14.55 -19.22 28.85
C LEU A 162 -13.56 -18.19 29.41
N LEU A 163 -12.82 -18.51 30.47
CA LEU A 163 -11.74 -17.68 30.98
C LEU A 163 -10.62 -17.53 29.95
N MET A 164 -10.18 -18.63 29.31
CA MET A 164 -9.20 -18.57 28.22
C MET A 164 -9.68 -17.72 27.04
N ILE A 165 -10.94 -17.89 26.61
CA ILE A 165 -11.53 -17.07 25.54
C ILE A 165 -11.58 -15.59 25.95
N SER A 166 -11.88 -15.29 27.21
CA SER A 166 -11.87 -13.93 27.75
C SER A 166 -10.46 -13.32 27.72
N GLU A 167 -9.44 -14.11 28.05
CA GLU A 167 -8.04 -13.69 27.96
C GLU A 167 -7.63 -13.39 26.52
N TYR A 168 -8.00 -14.23 25.56
CA TYR A 168 -7.77 -13.94 24.13
C TYR A 168 -8.45 -12.66 23.68
N HIS A 169 -9.71 -12.43 24.08
CA HIS A 169 -10.42 -11.21 23.74
C HIS A 169 -9.73 -9.96 24.33
N ARG A 170 -9.28 -10.03 25.58
CA ARG A 170 -8.55 -8.91 26.22
C ARG A 170 -7.18 -8.66 25.59
N GLY A 171 -6.46 -9.73 25.25
CA GLY A 171 -5.13 -9.68 24.63
C GLY A 171 -5.15 -9.55 23.11
N LEU A 172 -6.32 -9.30 22.50
CA LEU A 172 -6.45 -9.33 21.05
C LEU A 172 -5.57 -8.28 20.36
N ALA A 173 -5.48 -7.07 20.92
CA ALA A 173 -4.60 -6.03 20.41
C ALA A 173 -3.12 -6.43 20.45
N ASP A 174 -2.70 -7.15 21.49
CA ASP A 174 -1.33 -7.63 21.65
C ASP A 174 -1.01 -8.78 20.67
N ILE A 175 -1.98 -9.65 20.39
CA ILE A 175 -1.84 -10.74 19.41
C ILE A 175 -1.55 -10.17 18.01
N PHE A 176 -2.29 -9.15 17.59
CA PHE A 176 -2.08 -8.51 16.29
C PHE A 176 -0.87 -7.54 16.30
N GLY A 177 -0.47 -7.06 17.48
CA GLY A 177 0.75 -6.31 17.72
C GLY A 177 0.89 -5.02 16.90
N ASP A 178 2.14 -4.66 16.59
CA ASP A 178 2.47 -3.42 15.89
C ASP A 178 2.01 -3.38 14.43
N GLU A 179 1.57 -4.51 13.85
CA GLU A 179 1.11 -4.57 12.46
C GLU A 179 -0.20 -3.81 12.22
N MET A 180 -0.91 -3.50 13.32
CA MET A 180 -2.10 -2.66 13.38
C MET A 180 -1.79 -1.18 13.65
N LYS A 181 -0.52 -0.81 13.87
CA LYS A 181 -0.12 0.59 14.04
C LYS A 181 0.18 1.21 12.69
N LEU A 182 -0.47 2.34 12.39
CA LEU A 182 -0.10 3.23 11.28
C LEU A 182 1.18 4.03 11.61
N THR A 183 2.22 3.38 12.12
CA THR A 183 3.52 4.05 12.27
C THR A 183 4.21 4.08 10.92
N ALA A 184 4.65 5.26 10.51
CA ALA A 184 5.52 5.42 9.35
C ALA A 184 6.80 4.61 9.57
N ALA A 185 6.89 3.45 8.90
CA ALA A 185 8.12 2.67 8.81
C ALA A 185 9.19 3.46 8.04
#